data_AF-B5ILH4-F1
#
_entry.id   AF-B5ILH4-F1
#
_cell.length_a   1.000
_cell.length_b   1.000
_cell.length_c   1.000
_cell.angle_alpha   90.00
_cell.angle_beta   90.00
_cell.angle_gamma   90.00
#
_symmetry.space_group_name_H-M   'P 1'
#
loop_
_entity.id
_entity.type
_entity.pdbx_description
1 polymer ?
#
loop_
_entity_poly.entity_id
_entity_poly.type
_entity_poly.pdbx_seq_one_letter_code
_entity_poly.pdbx_strand_id
1 'polypeptide(L)'
;MQGGNQHQFVLPGPPALGQGQRLWLFAGTGEGPGLAQQLLAQGWRLRISVVDPVAAKPYGPLRPVEICAGPLAGPAALKDALAEAATGDDPFAAVIDATHPFAERIHATLAQGCAASRLPLLRLRRPSCRMEEASTTLLPHLEALAGLDLRDSRLLLAIGARQLGVAVARTPGALHHARLLPTAFSLQQAMAAGLPPQRVACLRPTGTGAIEAALVRRWGIDRILARQSGGEPERRWHRIAARQGCRLLLLQRPEPRVDVPQLSSSELVRHLARWAPDGGSGSSMGGI
;
A
#
# COMPACT_ATOMS: atom_id res chain seq x y z
N MET A 1 33.04 -23.55 50.80
CA MET A 1 32.97 -23.26 49.36
C MET A 1 31.72 -22.41 49.13
N GLN A 2 31.90 -21.09 49.04
CA GLN A 2 30.83 -20.12 48.79
C GLN A 2 30.69 -19.93 47.28
N GLY A 3 29.49 -20.15 46.73
CA GLY A 3 29.13 -19.83 45.35
C GLY A 3 28.01 -18.81 45.35
N GLY A 4 28.36 -17.52 45.27
CA GLY A 4 27.41 -16.42 45.16
C GLY A 4 26.82 -16.34 43.75
N ASN A 5 25.49 -16.40 43.66
CA ASN A 5 24.74 -16.25 42.42
C ASN A 5 24.67 -14.76 42.05
N GLN A 6 25.48 -14.31 41.09
CA GLN A 6 25.43 -12.95 40.58
C GLN A 6 24.26 -12.81 39.61
N HIS A 7 23.16 -12.22 40.07
CA HIS A 7 22.12 -11.68 39.20
C HIS A 7 22.69 -10.49 38.44
N GLN A 8 23.09 -10.73 37.19
CA GLN A 8 23.54 -9.69 36.28
C GLN A 8 22.32 -8.83 35.89
N PHE A 9 22.19 -7.67 36.54
CA PHE A 9 21.20 -6.66 36.20
C PHE A 9 21.57 -6.11 34.81
N VAL A 10 20.86 -6.59 33.77
CA VAL A 10 20.99 -6.03 32.42
C VAL A 10 20.33 -4.66 32.46
N LEU A 11 21.14 -3.60 32.54
CA LEU A 11 20.64 -2.24 32.36
C LEU A 11 19.99 -2.14 30.98
N PRO A 12 18.78 -1.56 30.85
CA PRO A 12 18.20 -1.29 29.55
C PRO A 12 19.19 -0.43 28.77
N GLY A 13 19.51 -0.84 27.54
CA GLY A 13 20.35 -0.05 26.64
C GLY A 13 19.78 1.35 26.45
N PRO A 14 20.59 2.31 25.98
CA PRO A 14 20.14 3.69 25.77
C PRO A 14 18.85 3.69 24.92
N PRO A 15 17.85 4.55 25.26
CA PRO A 15 16.61 4.61 24.51
C PRO A 15 16.92 4.91 23.04
N ALA A 16 16.27 4.19 22.14
CA ALA A 16 16.39 4.43 20.71
C ALA A 16 15.97 5.88 20.41
N LEU A 17 16.78 6.58 19.61
CA LEU A 17 16.50 7.93 19.13
C LEU A 17 15.19 7.86 18.30
N GLY A 18 14.09 8.34 18.88
CA GLY A 18 12.72 8.19 18.33
C GLY A 18 11.65 7.76 19.34
N GLN A 19 12.03 7.29 20.54
CA GLN A 19 11.06 6.91 21.58
C GLN A 19 10.15 8.08 21.99
N GLY A 20 8.84 7.83 21.98
CA GLY A 20 7.81 8.79 22.38
C GLY A 20 7.35 9.75 21.29
N GLN A 21 8.07 9.87 20.18
CA GLN A 21 7.69 10.70 19.03
C GLN A 21 6.57 10.03 18.21
N ARG A 22 5.86 10.85 17.42
CA ARG A 22 4.66 10.43 16.71
C ARG A 22 4.88 10.38 15.20
N LEU A 23 4.41 9.31 14.56
CA LEU A 23 4.38 9.15 13.10
C LEU A 23 2.95 9.12 12.60
N TRP A 24 2.73 9.67 11.40
CA TRP A 24 1.48 9.49 10.68
C TRP A 24 1.64 8.46 9.56
N LEU A 25 1.13 7.25 9.79
CA LEU A 25 1.16 6.14 8.85
C LEU A 25 -0.11 6.14 7.98
N PHE A 26 0.03 6.39 6.69
CA PHE A 26 -1.04 6.15 5.71
C PHE A 26 -0.90 4.73 5.18
N ALA A 27 -1.92 3.90 5.41
CA ALA A 27 -1.90 2.50 5.03
C ALA A 27 -3.03 2.11 4.08
N GLY A 28 -2.74 1.14 3.22
CA GLY A 28 -3.72 0.59 2.27
C GLY A 28 -3.32 -0.75 1.69
N THR A 29 -2.40 -1.44 2.36
CA THR A 29 -1.75 -2.68 1.88
C THR A 29 -1.66 -3.69 3.03
N GLY A 30 -1.34 -4.95 2.71
CA GLY A 30 -1.21 -6.00 3.71
C GLY A 30 0.03 -5.86 4.59
N GLU A 31 1.00 -5.05 4.16
CA GLU A 31 2.25 -4.78 4.86
C GLU A 31 2.08 -3.81 6.04
N GLY A 32 1.07 -2.94 5.98
CA GLY A 32 0.88 -1.87 6.97
C GLY A 32 0.78 -2.35 8.42
N PRO A 33 0.02 -3.41 8.76
CA PRO A 33 -0.07 -3.89 10.14
C PRO A 33 1.27 -4.39 10.70
N GLY A 34 2.04 -5.13 9.89
CA GLY A 34 3.37 -5.61 10.28
C GLY A 34 4.35 -4.47 10.48
N LEU A 35 4.32 -3.46 9.60
CA LEU A 35 5.13 -2.25 9.76
C LEU A 35 4.74 -1.48 11.03
N ALA A 36 3.44 -1.26 11.28
CA ALA A 36 2.96 -0.57 12.46
C ALA A 36 3.42 -1.27 13.76
N GLN A 37 3.36 -2.61 13.80
CA GLN A 37 3.84 -3.38 14.94
C GLN A 37 5.34 -3.18 15.19
N GLN A 38 6.16 -3.18 14.14
CA GLN A 38 7.61 -2.95 14.24
C GLN A 38 7.94 -1.54 14.74
N LEU A 39 7.20 -0.52 14.27
CA LEU A 39 7.40 0.86 14.72
C LEU A 39 6.97 1.06 16.18
N LEU A 40 5.85 0.47 16.61
CA LEU A 40 5.42 0.49 18.01
C LEU A 40 6.45 -0.18 18.92
N ALA A 41 7.04 -1.30 18.49
CA ALA A 41 8.09 -1.99 19.24
C ALA A 41 9.38 -1.17 19.41
N GLN A 42 9.60 -0.14 18.57
CA GLN A 42 10.69 0.82 18.71
C GLN A 42 10.32 2.03 19.59
N GLY A 43 9.10 2.09 20.10
CA GLY A 43 8.61 3.18 20.95
C GLY A 43 7.99 4.36 20.21
N TRP A 44 7.73 4.24 18.90
CA TRP A 44 6.98 5.25 18.15
C TRP A 44 5.50 5.23 18.52
N ARG A 45 4.88 6.41 18.63
CA ARG A 45 3.42 6.57 18.68
C ARG A 45 2.88 6.71 17.26
N LEU A 46 1.74 6.08 16.95
CA LEU A 46 1.21 6.08 15.57
C LEU A 46 -0.18 6.68 15.48
N ARG A 47 -0.38 7.57 14.50
CA ARG A 47 -1.69 7.80 13.86
C ARG A 47 -1.73 7.00 12.56
N ILE A 48 -2.75 6.18 12.38
CA ILE A 48 -2.91 5.29 11.23
C ILE A 48 -4.14 5.74 10.43
N SER A 49 -3.92 6.17 9.19
CA SER A 49 -4.99 6.52 8.25
C SER A 49 -5.23 5.42 7.24
N VAL A 50 -6.47 4.97 7.12
CA VAL A 50 -6.92 3.97 6.14
C VAL A 50 -8.14 4.46 5.37
N VAL A 51 -8.34 3.97 4.15
CA VAL A 51 -9.40 4.48 3.25
C VAL A 51 -10.83 4.11 3.69
N ASP A 52 -11.00 3.03 4.45
CA ASP A 52 -12.32 2.57 4.92
C ASP A 52 -12.25 1.84 6.27
N PRO A 53 -13.36 1.76 7.02
CA PRO A 53 -13.40 1.14 8.35
C PRO A 53 -13.00 -0.34 8.37
N VAL A 54 -13.17 -1.08 7.29
CA VAL A 54 -12.79 -2.49 7.25
C VAL A 54 -11.27 -2.65 7.10
N ALA A 55 -10.61 -1.72 6.40
CA ALA A 55 -9.16 -1.65 6.34
C ALA A 55 -8.51 -1.29 7.70
N ALA A 56 -9.29 -0.76 8.66
CA ALA A 56 -8.82 -0.51 10.02
C ALA A 56 -8.73 -1.78 10.89
N LYS A 57 -9.53 -2.82 10.58
CA LYS A 57 -9.65 -4.04 11.41
C LYS A 57 -8.30 -4.70 11.74
N PRO A 58 -7.35 -4.86 10.80
CA PRO A 58 -6.05 -5.48 11.10
C PRO A 58 -5.21 -4.73 12.14
N TYR A 59 -5.50 -3.45 12.38
CA TYR A 59 -4.80 -2.61 13.38
C TYR A 59 -5.50 -2.61 14.74
N GLY A 60 -6.69 -3.22 14.84
CA GLY A 60 -7.51 -3.23 16.06
C GLY A 60 -6.80 -3.74 17.33
N PRO A 61 -5.93 -4.76 17.25
CA PRO A 61 -5.15 -5.23 18.41
C PRO A 61 -3.96 -4.33 18.79
N LEU A 62 -3.54 -3.41 17.92
CA LEU A 62 -2.34 -2.59 18.16
C LEU A 62 -2.67 -1.45 19.14
N ARG A 63 -1.81 -1.23 20.13
CA ARG A 63 -1.90 -0.09 21.05
C ARG A 63 -0.48 0.34 21.47
N PRO A 64 -0.25 1.64 21.75
CA PRO A 64 -1.16 2.76 21.58
C PRO A 64 -1.16 3.28 20.13
N VAL A 65 -2.34 3.32 19.48
CA VAL A 65 -2.51 3.87 18.12
C VAL A 65 -3.81 4.67 18.03
N GLU A 66 -3.78 5.76 17.27
CA GLU A 66 -4.98 6.46 16.80
C GLU A 66 -5.31 5.97 15.40
N ILE A 67 -6.56 5.59 15.13
CA ILE A 67 -6.97 5.08 13.81
C ILE A 67 -8.00 6.03 13.19
N CYS A 68 -7.68 6.56 12.02
CA CYS A 68 -8.57 7.39 11.22
C CYS A 68 -9.03 6.57 10.00
N ALA A 69 -10.34 6.34 9.87
CA ALA A 69 -10.93 5.64 8.74
C ALA A 69 -11.70 6.61 7.85
N GLY A 70 -11.29 6.72 6.59
CA GLY A 70 -11.94 7.55 5.59
C GLY A 70 -10.97 8.11 4.55
N PRO A 71 -11.48 8.61 3.42
CA PRO A 71 -10.65 9.29 2.44
C PRO A 71 -10.12 10.61 3.00
N LEU A 72 -8.84 10.91 2.74
CA LEU A 72 -8.30 12.24 2.95
C LEU A 72 -8.90 13.22 1.94
N ALA A 73 -9.38 14.38 2.41
CA ALA A 73 -10.07 15.37 1.58
C ALA A 73 -9.14 16.06 0.56
N GLY A 74 -7.82 16.09 0.81
CA GLY A 74 -6.83 16.61 -0.13
C GLY A 74 -5.57 17.14 0.57
N PRO A 75 -4.67 17.78 -0.19
CA PRO A 75 -3.39 18.29 0.34
C PRO A 75 -3.57 19.37 1.41
N ALA A 76 -4.57 20.26 1.24
CA ALA A 76 -4.87 21.31 2.21
C ALA A 76 -5.30 20.72 3.56
N ALA A 77 -6.21 19.74 3.56
CA ALA A 77 -6.64 19.06 4.77
C ALA A 77 -5.49 18.33 5.49
N LEU A 78 -4.53 17.77 4.75
CA LEU A 78 -3.32 17.22 5.34
C LEU A 78 -2.46 18.31 5.98
N LYS A 79 -2.22 19.40 5.25
CA LYS A 79 -1.43 20.54 5.74
C LYS A 79 -2.02 21.09 7.04
N ASP A 80 -3.33 21.29 7.08
CA ASP A 80 -4.02 21.86 8.23
C ASP A 80 -3.95 20.91 9.44
N ALA A 81 -4.16 19.62 9.23
CA ALA A 81 -4.02 18.62 10.30
C ALA A 81 -2.56 18.48 10.81
N LEU A 82 -1.57 18.66 9.94
CA LEU A 82 -0.15 18.70 10.34
C LEU A 82 0.18 19.99 11.11
N ALA A 83 -0.36 21.13 10.69
CA ALA A 83 -0.16 22.42 11.37
C ALA A 83 -0.81 22.43 12.76
N GLU A 84 -2.03 21.91 12.89
CA GLU A 84 -2.72 21.74 14.16
C GLU A 84 -1.86 20.88 15.11
N ALA A 85 -1.38 19.72 14.64
CA ALA A 85 -0.50 18.86 15.44
C ALA A 85 0.83 19.54 15.83
N ALA A 86 1.36 20.42 14.98
CA ALA A 86 2.60 21.15 15.25
C ALA A 86 2.46 22.23 16.33
N THR A 87 1.24 22.74 16.57
CA THR A 87 0.98 23.71 17.64
C THR A 87 0.77 23.09 19.02
N GLY A 88 0.61 21.77 19.11
CA GLY A 88 0.48 21.04 20.37
C GLY A 88 1.80 20.45 20.87
N ASP A 89 1.74 19.77 22.01
CA ASP A 89 2.90 19.12 22.65
C ASP A 89 3.32 17.80 21.99
N ASP A 90 2.64 17.37 20.92
CA ASP A 90 2.79 16.04 20.30
C ASP A 90 2.80 16.11 18.76
N PRO A 91 3.78 16.82 18.17
CA PRO A 91 3.91 16.97 16.72
C PRO A 91 4.28 15.65 16.05
N PHE A 92 3.94 15.53 14.76
CA PHE A 92 4.45 14.44 13.94
C PHE A 92 5.92 14.66 13.61
N ALA A 93 6.73 13.61 13.74
CA ALA A 93 8.12 13.60 13.29
C ALA A 93 8.25 13.36 11.78
N ALA A 94 7.37 12.51 11.23
CA ALA A 94 7.32 12.20 9.81
C ALA A 94 5.95 11.62 9.40
N VAL A 95 5.68 11.65 8.10
CA VAL A 95 4.59 10.92 7.45
C VAL A 95 5.17 9.70 6.73
N ILE A 96 4.50 8.55 6.90
CA ILE A 96 4.87 7.29 6.26
C ILE A 96 3.78 6.90 5.26
N ASP A 97 4.13 6.85 3.97
CA ASP A 97 3.26 6.35 2.91
C ASP A 97 3.46 4.84 2.72
N ALA A 98 2.58 4.05 3.33
CA ALA A 98 2.45 2.60 3.13
C ALA A 98 1.18 2.25 2.32
N THR A 99 0.71 3.18 1.48
CA THR A 99 -0.46 2.95 0.63
C THR A 99 -0.11 2.11 -0.61
N HIS A 100 -1.13 1.67 -1.34
CA HIS A 100 -0.94 0.78 -2.49
C HIS A 100 -0.14 1.48 -3.59
N PRO A 101 0.80 0.82 -4.30
CA PRO A 101 1.66 1.50 -5.30
C PRO A 101 0.92 2.18 -6.47
N PHE A 102 -0.31 1.75 -6.74
CA PHE A 102 -1.22 2.35 -7.73
C PHE A 102 -2.11 3.46 -7.15
N ALA A 103 -1.86 3.92 -5.93
CA ALA A 103 -2.65 4.95 -5.26
C ALA A 103 -2.07 6.35 -5.56
N GLU A 104 -1.84 6.65 -6.85
CA GLU A 104 -1.19 7.89 -7.31
C GLU A 104 -1.77 9.17 -6.69
N ARG A 105 -3.10 9.23 -6.53
CA ARG A 105 -3.78 10.39 -5.92
C ARG A 105 -3.33 10.64 -4.48
N ILE A 106 -3.23 9.60 -3.65
CA ILE A 106 -2.79 9.78 -2.25
C ILE A 106 -1.29 10.05 -2.21
N HIS A 107 -0.47 9.43 -3.06
CA HIS A 107 0.96 9.76 -3.15
C HIS A 107 1.19 11.25 -3.44
N ALA A 108 0.49 11.81 -4.43
CA ALA A 108 0.56 13.24 -4.75
C ALA A 108 0.05 14.12 -3.60
N THR A 109 -1.03 13.69 -2.94
CA THR A 109 -1.61 14.40 -1.80
C THR A 109 -0.63 14.48 -0.62
N LEU A 110 0.00 13.35 -0.27
CA LEU A 110 0.96 13.27 0.82
C LEU A 110 2.19 14.12 0.49
N ALA A 111 2.74 13.99 -0.72
CA ALA A 111 3.88 14.78 -1.17
C ALA A 111 3.62 16.29 -1.05
N GLN A 112 2.49 16.77 -1.58
CA GLN A 112 2.16 18.19 -1.55
C GLN A 112 1.92 18.71 -0.14
N GLY A 113 1.16 17.97 0.69
CA GLY A 113 0.88 18.41 2.06
C GLY A 113 2.13 18.37 2.96
N CYS A 114 2.96 17.33 2.85
CA CYS A 114 4.20 17.23 3.61
C CYS A 114 5.20 18.31 3.20
N ALA A 115 5.34 18.59 1.90
CA ALA A 115 6.20 19.67 1.41
C ALA A 115 5.73 21.04 1.93
N ALA A 116 4.43 21.31 1.90
CA ALA A 116 3.86 22.56 2.43
C ALA A 116 4.06 22.73 3.94
N SER A 117 4.09 21.62 4.69
CA SER A 117 4.34 21.60 6.15
C SER A 117 5.81 21.40 6.52
N ARG A 118 6.73 21.30 5.54
CA ARG A 118 8.16 20.95 5.73
C ARG A 118 8.37 19.68 6.56
N LEU A 119 7.46 18.72 6.45
CA LEU A 119 7.53 17.47 7.18
C LEU A 119 8.15 16.38 6.29
N PRO A 120 9.08 15.56 6.81
CA PRO A 120 9.60 14.43 6.07
C PRO A 120 8.51 13.43 5.68
N LEU A 121 8.57 13.01 4.41
CA LEU A 121 7.73 11.95 3.86
C LEU A 121 8.62 10.78 3.47
N LEU A 122 8.34 9.59 4.02
CA LEU A 122 9.00 8.34 3.65
C LEU A 122 7.97 7.40 3.02
N ARG A 123 8.34 6.71 1.93
CA ARG A 123 7.44 5.77 1.26
C ARG A 123 7.92 4.33 1.39
N LEU A 124 7.01 3.44 1.74
CA LEU A 124 7.28 2.00 1.80
C LEU A 124 7.41 1.44 0.38
N ARG A 125 8.61 0.95 0.07
CA ARG A 125 8.91 0.21 -1.16
C ARG A 125 8.50 -1.25 -0.99
N ARG A 126 7.49 -1.66 -1.76
CA ARG A 126 7.10 -3.08 -1.84
C ARG A 126 8.05 -3.85 -2.76
N PRO A 127 8.50 -5.05 -2.35
CA PRO A 127 9.39 -5.87 -3.17
C PRO A 127 8.72 -6.27 -4.49
N SER A 128 9.48 -6.23 -5.57
CA SER A 128 9.06 -6.78 -6.87
C SER A 128 8.95 -8.30 -6.77
N CYS A 129 7.94 -8.90 -7.39
CA CYS A 129 7.93 -10.36 -7.53
C CYS A 129 8.75 -10.70 -8.78
N ARG A 130 9.93 -11.30 -8.58
CA ARG A 130 10.75 -11.84 -9.68
C ARG A 130 10.22 -13.23 -10.06
N MET A 131 8.95 -13.30 -10.44
CA MET A 131 8.38 -14.51 -11.04
C MET A 131 8.35 -14.30 -12.55
N GLU A 132 9.49 -14.48 -13.19
CA GLU A 132 9.61 -14.52 -14.66
C GLU A 132 9.07 -15.86 -15.16
N GLU A 133 7.74 -16.00 -15.13
CA GLU A 133 7.08 -17.12 -15.78
C GLU A 133 6.85 -16.77 -17.25
N ALA A 134 7.14 -17.70 -18.16
CA ALA A 134 6.94 -17.53 -19.61
C ALA A 134 5.49 -17.13 -20.00
N SER A 135 4.52 -17.38 -19.11
CA SER A 135 3.11 -17.01 -19.24
C SER A 135 2.78 -15.60 -18.74
N THR A 136 3.75 -14.80 -18.29
CA THR A 136 3.53 -13.43 -17.81
C THR A 136 3.95 -12.39 -18.87
N THR A 137 3.06 -11.45 -19.17
CA THR A 137 3.33 -10.30 -20.04
C THR A 137 3.25 -9.02 -19.21
N LEU A 138 4.37 -8.29 -19.10
CA LEU A 138 4.40 -6.98 -18.47
C LEU A 138 3.79 -5.93 -19.41
N LEU A 139 2.83 -5.16 -18.90
CA LEU A 139 2.17 -4.07 -19.61
C LEU A 139 2.64 -2.73 -19.02
N PRO A 140 3.35 -1.88 -19.76
CA PRO A 140 3.87 -0.62 -19.21
C PRO A 140 2.75 0.32 -18.77
N HIS A 141 1.63 0.30 -19.49
CA HIS A 141 0.42 1.07 -19.19
C HIS A 141 -0.80 0.35 -19.77
N LEU A 142 -2.00 0.82 -19.43
CA LEU A 142 -3.23 0.10 -19.74
C LEU A 142 -3.58 0.13 -21.24
N GLU A 143 -3.18 1.18 -21.95
CA GLU A 143 -3.38 1.36 -23.39
C GLU A 143 -2.60 0.32 -24.21
N ALA A 144 -1.53 -0.26 -23.66
CA ALA A 144 -0.78 -1.34 -24.29
C ALA A 144 -1.61 -2.60 -24.54
N LEU A 145 -2.77 -2.74 -23.86
CA LEU A 145 -3.74 -3.81 -24.14
C LEU A 145 -4.21 -3.84 -25.59
N ALA A 146 -4.26 -2.69 -26.28
CA ALA A 146 -4.70 -2.62 -27.67
C ALA A 146 -3.75 -3.31 -28.65
N GLY A 147 -2.48 -3.53 -28.24
CA GLY A 147 -1.48 -4.26 -29.04
C GLY A 147 -1.54 -5.78 -28.87
N LEU A 148 -2.42 -6.31 -28.02
CA LEU A 148 -2.54 -7.74 -27.78
C LEU A 148 -3.74 -8.32 -28.55
N ASP A 149 -3.55 -9.50 -29.15
CA ASP A 149 -4.69 -10.27 -29.67
C ASP A 149 -5.41 -10.96 -28.51
N LEU A 150 -6.54 -10.36 -28.12
CA LEU A 150 -7.42 -10.81 -27.04
C LEU A 150 -8.82 -11.17 -27.57
N ARG A 151 -8.98 -11.32 -28.89
CA ARG A 151 -10.25 -11.77 -29.48
C ARG A 151 -10.63 -13.14 -28.95
N ASP A 152 -11.89 -13.28 -28.58
CA ASP A 152 -12.51 -14.48 -28.02
C ASP A 152 -11.89 -14.97 -26.69
N SER A 153 -10.92 -14.24 -26.14
CA SER A 153 -10.31 -14.55 -24.85
C SER A 153 -11.29 -14.29 -23.71
N ARG A 154 -11.13 -15.03 -22.61
CA ARG A 154 -11.91 -14.87 -21.38
C ARG A 154 -11.03 -14.14 -20.37
N LEU A 155 -11.17 -12.82 -20.35
CA LEU A 155 -10.29 -11.91 -19.62
C LEU A 155 -10.85 -11.58 -18.24
N LEU A 156 -10.12 -11.97 -17.19
CA LEU A 156 -10.39 -11.54 -15.82
C LEU A 156 -9.69 -10.21 -15.50
N LEU A 157 -10.47 -9.17 -15.29
CA LEU A 157 -10.03 -7.84 -14.86
C LEU A 157 -9.92 -7.80 -13.32
N ALA A 158 -8.70 -7.97 -12.81
CA ALA A 158 -8.34 -7.93 -11.39
C ALA A 158 -7.63 -6.63 -10.98
N ILE A 159 -7.87 -5.54 -11.71
CA ILE A 159 -7.27 -4.21 -11.50
C ILE A 159 -8.13 -3.25 -10.67
N GLY A 160 -9.29 -3.70 -10.19
CA GLY A 160 -10.24 -2.87 -9.45
C GLY A 160 -11.09 -1.96 -10.35
N ALA A 161 -11.99 -1.20 -9.73
CA ALA A 161 -13.11 -0.57 -10.43
C ALA A 161 -12.75 0.67 -11.28
N ARG A 162 -11.79 1.50 -10.82
CA ARG A 162 -11.53 2.82 -11.43
C ARG A 162 -11.04 2.77 -12.87
N GLN A 163 -10.32 1.72 -13.25
CA GLN A 163 -9.73 1.57 -14.58
C GLN A 163 -10.47 0.51 -15.42
N LEU A 164 -11.61 0.03 -14.94
CA LEU A 164 -12.34 -1.07 -15.53
C LEU A 164 -12.86 -0.72 -16.93
N GLY A 165 -13.50 0.45 -17.08
CA GLY A 165 -14.03 0.90 -18.38
C GLY A 165 -12.93 1.09 -19.44
N VAL A 166 -11.76 1.58 -19.04
CA VAL A 166 -10.61 1.73 -19.97
C VAL A 166 -10.13 0.36 -20.44
N ALA A 167 -9.99 -0.61 -19.53
CA ALA A 167 -9.56 -1.96 -19.90
C ALA A 167 -10.53 -2.64 -20.89
N VAL A 168 -11.84 -2.51 -20.65
CA VAL A 168 -12.89 -3.01 -21.54
C VAL A 168 -12.81 -2.35 -22.92
N ALA A 169 -12.75 -1.01 -22.96
CA ALA A 169 -12.70 -0.26 -24.22
C ALA A 169 -11.46 -0.58 -25.06
N ARG A 170 -10.33 -0.92 -24.42
CA ARG A 170 -9.08 -1.30 -25.11
C ARG A 170 -9.04 -2.77 -25.55
N THR A 171 -10.04 -3.57 -25.22
CA THR A 171 -10.10 -5.00 -25.53
C THR A 171 -11.48 -5.42 -26.07
N PRO A 172 -11.99 -4.79 -27.16
CA PRO A 172 -13.38 -4.92 -27.60
C PRO A 172 -13.80 -6.33 -28.08
N GLY A 173 -12.84 -7.24 -28.30
CA GLY A 173 -13.11 -8.64 -28.68
C GLY A 173 -13.01 -9.65 -27.53
N ALA A 174 -12.66 -9.21 -26.32
CA ALA A 174 -12.53 -10.11 -25.17
C ALA A 174 -13.87 -10.27 -24.44
N LEU A 175 -14.09 -11.45 -23.85
CA LEU A 175 -15.16 -11.71 -22.89
C LEU A 175 -14.69 -11.28 -21.49
N HIS A 176 -15.14 -10.11 -21.04
CA HIS A 176 -14.70 -9.56 -19.75
C HIS A 176 -15.42 -10.17 -18.55
N HIS A 177 -14.62 -10.50 -17.55
CA HIS A 177 -15.01 -10.82 -16.19
C HIS A 177 -14.31 -9.84 -15.24
N ALA A 178 -14.91 -9.49 -14.11
CA ALA A 178 -14.28 -8.59 -13.15
C ALA A 178 -14.35 -9.14 -11.73
N ARG A 179 -13.24 -8.99 -11.00
CA ARG A 179 -13.19 -9.20 -9.54
C ARG A 179 -13.00 -7.86 -8.86
N LEU A 180 -14.01 -7.42 -8.13
CA LEU A 180 -14.08 -6.08 -7.54
C LEU A 180 -14.35 -6.16 -6.04
N LEU A 181 -14.03 -5.08 -5.31
CA LEU A 181 -14.44 -4.97 -3.91
C LEU A 181 -15.96 -4.82 -3.82
N PRO A 182 -16.59 -5.29 -2.73
CA PRO A 182 -18.04 -5.23 -2.55
C PRO A 182 -18.46 -3.83 -2.11
N THR A 183 -18.39 -2.86 -3.04
CA THR A 183 -18.82 -1.47 -2.81
C THR A 183 -19.77 -1.01 -3.91
N ALA A 184 -20.68 -0.10 -3.58
CA ALA A 184 -21.62 0.48 -4.55
C ALA A 184 -20.86 1.12 -5.74
N PHE A 185 -19.79 1.87 -5.45
CA PHE A 185 -18.91 2.43 -6.48
C PHE A 185 -18.37 1.34 -7.42
N SER A 186 -17.90 0.22 -6.89
CA SER A 186 -17.33 -0.84 -7.73
C SER A 186 -18.36 -1.47 -8.66
N LEU A 187 -19.57 -1.73 -8.13
CA LEU A 187 -20.65 -2.29 -8.93
C LEU A 187 -21.11 -1.32 -10.03
N GLN A 188 -21.27 -0.03 -9.69
CA GLN A 188 -21.65 1.01 -10.64
C GLN A 188 -20.64 1.12 -11.79
N GLN A 189 -19.33 1.09 -11.49
CA GLN A 189 -18.29 1.12 -12.53
C GLN A 189 -18.33 -0.13 -13.43
N ALA A 190 -18.67 -1.31 -12.89
CA ALA A 190 -18.83 -2.52 -13.69
C ALA A 190 -20.00 -2.43 -14.66
N MET A 191 -21.15 -1.93 -14.18
CA MET A 191 -22.34 -1.76 -15.02
C MET A 191 -22.10 -0.70 -16.10
N ALA A 192 -21.49 0.43 -15.74
CA ALA A 192 -21.11 1.49 -16.68
C ALA A 192 -20.11 1.02 -17.74
N ALA A 193 -19.25 0.05 -17.41
CA ALA A 193 -18.33 -0.59 -18.36
C ALA A 193 -19.00 -1.69 -19.22
N GLY A 194 -20.31 -1.92 -19.08
CA GLY A 194 -21.06 -2.89 -19.88
C GLY A 194 -20.88 -4.35 -19.45
N LEU A 195 -20.34 -4.62 -18.25
CA LEU A 195 -20.19 -6.00 -17.78
C LEU A 195 -21.55 -6.58 -17.34
N PRO A 196 -21.93 -7.78 -17.81
CA PRO A 196 -23.13 -8.44 -17.31
C PRO A 196 -22.93 -8.89 -15.84
N PRO A 197 -23.96 -8.80 -14.98
CA PRO A 197 -23.85 -9.12 -13.55
C PRO A 197 -23.24 -10.50 -13.25
N GLN A 198 -23.51 -11.50 -14.09
CA GLN A 198 -23.04 -12.88 -13.93
C GLN A 198 -21.52 -13.04 -14.11
N ARG A 199 -20.85 -12.02 -14.69
CA ARG A 199 -19.39 -11.96 -14.90
C ARG A 199 -18.70 -11.01 -13.91
N VAL A 200 -19.43 -10.49 -12.93
CA VAL A 200 -18.89 -9.62 -11.89
C VAL A 200 -18.89 -10.36 -10.55
N ALA A 201 -17.73 -10.47 -9.93
CA ALA A 201 -17.58 -10.99 -8.58
C ALA A 201 -17.20 -9.86 -7.62
N CYS A 202 -18.16 -9.41 -6.83
CA CYS A 202 -17.97 -8.44 -5.76
C CYS A 202 -17.59 -9.16 -4.47
N LEU A 203 -16.29 -9.21 -4.16
CA LEU A 203 -15.77 -9.93 -3.01
C LEU A 203 -14.55 -9.27 -2.43
N ARG A 204 -14.30 -9.51 -1.14
CA ARG A 204 -13.07 -9.12 -0.49
C ARG A 204 -12.08 -10.28 -0.58
N PRO A 205 -10.86 -10.08 -1.13
CA PRO A 205 -9.90 -11.16 -1.28
C PRO A 205 -9.57 -11.78 0.08
N THR A 206 -9.66 -13.11 0.19
CA THR A 206 -9.24 -13.86 1.39
C THR A 206 -7.86 -14.48 1.17
N GLY A 207 -7.16 -14.84 2.25
CA GLY A 207 -5.71 -15.05 2.28
C GLY A 207 -5.11 -16.02 1.24
N THR A 208 -5.83 -17.04 0.81
CA THR A 208 -5.24 -18.17 0.06
C THR A 208 -5.34 -18.06 -1.46
N GLY A 209 -6.24 -17.24 -1.99
CA GLY A 209 -6.54 -17.21 -3.43
C GLY A 209 -7.48 -18.30 -3.93
N ALA A 210 -8.09 -19.08 -3.03
CA ALA A 210 -8.97 -20.18 -3.39
C ALA A 210 -10.22 -19.73 -4.17
N ILE A 211 -10.81 -18.59 -3.79
CA ILE A 211 -11.98 -18.04 -4.46
C ILE A 211 -11.60 -17.55 -5.87
N GLU A 212 -10.47 -16.87 -6.01
CA GLU A 212 -9.96 -16.42 -7.31
C GLU A 212 -9.67 -17.60 -8.23
N ALA A 213 -9.07 -18.68 -7.74
CA ALA A 213 -8.85 -19.89 -8.51
C ALA A 213 -10.18 -20.55 -8.92
N ALA A 214 -11.19 -20.56 -8.04
CA ALA A 214 -12.51 -21.07 -8.37
C ALA A 214 -13.22 -20.22 -9.44
N LEU A 215 -13.10 -18.90 -9.38
CA LEU A 215 -13.62 -17.98 -10.41
C LEU A 215 -12.94 -18.23 -11.76
N VAL A 216 -11.61 -18.37 -11.78
CA VAL A 216 -10.84 -18.68 -12.99
C VAL A 216 -11.36 -19.96 -13.65
N ARG A 217 -11.55 -21.04 -12.89
CA ARG A 217 -12.12 -22.30 -13.39
C ARG A 217 -13.56 -22.14 -13.88
N ARG A 218 -14.43 -21.58 -13.03
CA ARG A 218 -15.87 -21.45 -13.32
C ARG A 218 -16.15 -20.66 -14.58
N TRP A 219 -15.37 -19.60 -14.82
CA TRP A 219 -15.55 -18.72 -15.96
C TRP A 219 -14.73 -19.13 -17.19
N GLY A 220 -13.85 -20.13 -17.06
CA GLY A 220 -12.94 -20.57 -18.12
C GLY A 220 -11.94 -19.48 -18.49
N ILE A 221 -11.44 -18.73 -17.51
CA ILE A 221 -10.52 -17.60 -17.73
C ILE A 221 -9.19 -18.11 -18.32
N ASP A 222 -8.75 -17.50 -19.41
CA ASP A 222 -7.47 -17.80 -20.07
C ASP A 222 -6.48 -16.61 -20.02
N ARG A 223 -6.97 -15.42 -19.65
CA ARG A 223 -6.18 -14.19 -19.47
C ARG A 223 -6.54 -13.53 -18.16
N ILE A 224 -5.56 -13.15 -17.37
CA ILE A 224 -5.75 -12.42 -16.11
C ILE A 224 -5.04 -11.09 -16.23
N LEU A 225 -5.76 -9.97 -16.13
CA LEU A 225 -5.17 -8.65 -15.99
C LEU A 225 -5.08 -8.28 -14.51
N ALA A 226 -3.86 -8.18 -13.98
CA ALA A 226 -3.59 -7.81 -12.59
C ALA A 226 -2.58 -6.65 -12.51
N ARG A 227 -2.43 -6.08 -11.32
CA ARG A 227 -1.46 -5.02 -11.05
C ARG A 227 -0.16 -5.59 -10.51
N GLN A 228 0.97 -5.00 -10.91
CA GLN A 228 2.29 -5.21 -10.32
C GLN A 228 2.37 -4.57 -8.92
N SER A 229 1.51 -5.07 -8.03
CA SER A 229 1.34 -4.55 -6.67
C SER A 229 2.53 -4.85 -5.75
N GLY A 230 3.33 -5.88 -6.06
CA GLY A 230 4.33 -6.47 -5.19
C GLY A 230 3.71 -7.32 -4.08
N GLY A 231 4.57 -8.05 -3.37
CA GLY A 231 4.18 -8.84 -2.20
C GLY A 231 3.20 -9.98 -2.51
N GLU A 232 2.42 -10.38 -1.50
CA GLU A 232 1.59 -11.57 -1.56
C GLU A 232 0.42 -11.51 -2.56
N PRO A 233 -0.28 -10.36 -2.75
CA PRO A 233 -1.36 -10.28 -3.73
C PRO A 233 -0.91 -10.55 -5.17
N GLU A 234 0.28 -10.09 -5.56
CA GLU A 234 0.85 -10.35 -6.89
C GLU A 234 1.33 -11.80 -7.02
N ARG A 235 2.10 -12.32 -6.05
CA ARG A 235 2.54 -13.74 -6.04
C ARG A 235 1.37 -14.71 -6.16
N ARG A 236 0.23 -14.37 -5.56
CA ARG A 236 -0.99 -15.15 -5.68
C ARG A 236 -1.49 -15.23 -7.11
N TRP A 237 -1.49 -14.12 -7.85
CA TRP A 237 -1.90 -14.12 -9.26
C TRP A 237 -0.96 -14.93 -10.14
N HIS A 238 0.35 -14.86 -9.92
CA HIS A 238 1.31 -15.76 -10.57
C HIS A 238 0.96 -17.24 -10.31
N ARG A 239 0.84 -17.63 -9.03
CA ARG A 239 0.49 -19.02 -8.67
C ARG A 239 -0.85 -19.48 -9.27
N ILE A 240 -1.85 -18.61 -9.33
CA ILE A 240 -3.14 -18.93 -9.95
C ILE A 240 -2.98 -19.10 -11.45
N ALA A 241 -2.32 -18.16 -12.14
CA ALA A 241 -2.10 -18.22 -13.58
C ALA A 241 -1.34 -19.50 -13.97
N ALA A 242 -0.21 -19.79 -13.29
CA ALA A 242 0.58 -20.98 -13.53
C ALA A 242 -0.22 -22.28 -13.33
N ARG A 243 -0.96 -22.40 -12.22
CA ARG A 243 -1.75 -23.61 -11.91
C ARG A 243 -2.95 -23.82 -12.82
N GLN A 244 -3.49 -22.76 -13.41
CA GLN A 244 -4.69 -22.80 -14.25
C GLN A 244 -4.36 -22.68 -15.75
N GLY A 245 -3.07 -22.57 -16.11
CA GLY A 245 -2.64 -22.41 -17.50
C GLY A 245 -3.07 -21.07 -18.14
N CYS A 246 -3.34 -20.04 -17.34
CA CYS A 246 -3.71 -18.72 -17.84
C CYS A 246 -2.47 -17.88 -18.16
N ARG A 247 -2.59 -16.94 -19.11
CA ARG A 247 -1.57 -15.88 -19.26
C ARG A 247 -1.87 -14.73 -18.30
N LEU A 248 -0.85 -14.28 -17.59
CA LEU A 248 -0.93 -13.15 -16.67
C LEU A 248 -0.48 -11.87 -17.39
N LEU A 249 -1.41 -10.96 -17.64
CA LEU A 249 -1.14 -9.60 -18.08
C LEU A 249 -0.91 -8.74 -16.84
N LEU A 250 0.34 -8.38 -16.58
CA LEU A 250 0.72 -7.65 -15.37
C LEU A 250 0.91 -6.17 -15.71
N LEU A 251 -0.02 -5.33 -15.27
CA LEU A 251 0.11 -3.88 -15.40
C LEU A 251 1.26 -3.40 -14.52
N GLN A 252 2.27 -2.81 -15.13
CA GLN A 252 3.45 -2.27 -14.48
C GLN A 252 3.06 -1.18 -13.48
N ARG A 253 3.82 -1.13 -12.38
CA ARG A 253 3.63 -0.09 -11.36
C ARG A 253 3.87 1.29 -11.99
N PRO A 254 3.01 2.30 -11.71
CA PRO A 254 3.24 3.65 -12.19
C PRO A 254 4.58 4.19 -11.69
N GLU A 255 5.28 4.92 -12.55
CA GLU A 255 6.48 5.62 -12.13
C GLU A 255 6.14 6.67 -11.06
N PRO A 256 6.97 6.81 -10.01
CA PRO A 256 6.77 7.86 -9.02
C PRO A 256 6.84 9.23 -9.68
N ARG A 257 5.76 10.01 -9.58
CA ARG A 257 5.73 11.40 -10.07
C ARG A 257 6.42 12.40 -9.15
N VAL A 258 6.80 11.96 -7.95
CA VAL A 258 7.45 12.77 -6.93
C VAL A 258 8.64 11.98 -6.40
N ASP A 259 9.78 12.65 -6.27
CA ASP A 259 10.97 12.09 -5.65
C ASP A 259 10.79 12.08 -4.12
N VAL A 260 10.42 10.91 -3.61
CA VAL A 260 10.21 10.65 -2.18
C VAL A 260 11.09 9.46 -1.82
N PRO A 261 11.87 9.50 -0.73
CA PRO A 261 12.69 8.36 -0.30
C PRO A 261 11.86 7.07 -0.20
N GLN A 262 12.26 6.06 -0.97
CA GLN A 262 11.60 4.76 -1.01
C GLN A 262 12.42 3.70 -0.28
N LEU A 263 11.90 3.20 0.85
CA LEU A 263 12.60 2.27 1.73
C LEU A 263 11.80 0.98 1.86
N SER A 264 12.46 -0.18 1.82
CA SER A 264 11.83 -1.44 2.24
C SER A 264 11.43 -1.36 3.73
N SER A 265 10.55 -2.26 4.19
CA SER A 265 10.12 -2.28 5.59
C SER A 265 11.32 -2.31 6.56
N SER A 266 12.31 -3.16 6.30
CA SER A 266 13.52 -3.25 7.12
C SER A 266 14.43 -2.04 7.03
N GLU A 267 14.51 -1.37 5.88
CA GLU A 267 15.27 -0.13 5.75
C GLU A 267 14.58 1.01 6.49
N LEU A 268 13.26 1.12 6.37
CA LEU A 268 12.44 2.14 7.01
C LEU A 268 12.53 2.03 8.54
N VAL A 269 12.35 0.82 9.07
CA VAL A 269 12.46 0.54 10.50
C VAL A 269 13.88 0.81 11.03
N ARG A 270 14.93 0.48 10.27
CA ARG A 270 16.33 0.81 10.66
C ARG A 270 16.68 2.30 10.50
N HIS A 271 16.04 2.99 9.57
CA HIS A 271 16.22 4.42 9.36
C HIS A 271 15.58 5.20 10.51
N LEU A 272 14.33 4.87 10.85
CA LEU A 272 13.62 5.49 11.96
C LEU A 272 14.23 5.16 13.34
N ALA A 273 14.80 3.98 13.54
CA ALA A 273 15.51 3.66 14.80
C ALA A 273 16.72 4.57 15.09
N ARG A 274 17.27 5.21 14.06
CA ARG A 274 18.43 6.11 14.14
C ARG A 274 18.02 7.57 13.94
N TRP A 275 16.73 7.86 13.98
CA TRP A 275 16.20 9.18 13.71
C TRP A 275 16.51 10.11 14.88
N ALA A 276 17.48 10.99 14.69
CA ALA A 276 17.63 12.16 15.54
C ALA A 276 16.74 13.27 14.95
N PRO A 277 15.83 13.88 15.73
CA PRO A 277 15.25 15.14 15.29
C PRO A 277 16.41 16.12 15.10
N ASP A 278 16.41 16.86 13.99
CA ASP A 278 17.32 18.00 13.85
C ASP A 278 17.02 18.95 15.01
N GLY A 279 17.88 18.91 16.03
CA GLY A 279 17.88 19.90 17.09
C GLY A 279 18.13 21.23 16.41
N GLY A 280 17.22 22.18 16.60
CA GLY A 280 17.43 23.57 16.21
C GLY A 280 18.64 24.12 16.94
N SER A 281 19.85 23.90 16.42
CA SER A 281 21.02 24.67 16.80
C SER A 281 20.97 25.98 16.04
N GLY A 282 20.32 26.97 16.62
CA GLY A 282 20.69 28.35 16.38
C GLY A 282 22.17 28.50 16.72
N SER A 283 23.02 28.46 15.69
CA SER A 283 24.40 28.92 15.83
C SER A 283 24.34 30.43 15.86
N SER A 284 24.26 30.98 17.07
CA SER A 284 24.70 32.33 17.37
C SER A 284 26.17 32.43 16.96
N MET A 285 26.45 33.06 15.82
CA MET A 285 27.75 33.71 15.64
C MET A 285 27.77 34.93 16.57
N GLY A 286 28.32 34.75 17.79
CA GLY A 286 29.14 35.81 18.38
C GLY A 286 30.35 36.00 17.47
N GLY A 287 30.72 37.22 17.08
CA GLY A 287 31.15 38.23 18.01
C GLY A 287 32.56 37.88 18.48
N ILE A 288 33.56 38.08 17.63
CA ILE A 288 34.56 39.17 17.64
C ILE A 288 35.22 39.18 16.25
#